data_AF-A0A354HZ54-F1
#
_entry.id   AF-A0A354HZ54-F1
#
_cell.length_a   1.000
_cell.length_b   1.000
_cell.length_c   1.000
_cell.angle_alpha   90.00
_cell.angle_beta   90.00
_cell.angle_gamma   90.00
#
_symmetry.space_group_name_H-M   'P 1'
#
loop_
_entity.id
_entity.type
_entity.pdbx_description
1 polymer ?
#
loop_
_entity_poly.entity_id
_entity_poly.type
_entity_poly.pdbx_seq_one_letter_code
_entity_poly.pdbx_strand_id
1 'polypeptide(L)'
;MTTTLRSCVIDDEPLASGLIASYIEKTPFMTLVGEFSSPRDAIQLILDGGADVVFLDIQMPQLNGIEFARIIPPSTRIVFTTAFDTYAVEGFRVNALDYLLKPVSYEEFLAAANRALQWVEMARSGSAANSGSSSSNDYIIVKSEYKLVQIPVNDILYIEGLKDYVKIYTTDNDRCIMTLMSMKTLERSLPADRFMRVHRSFIVNTGKIKVIERNRIVFGKTYIPVSESYKQAFSDYVTARSILPRLDDNTE
;
A
#
# COMPACT_ATOMS: atom_id res chain seq x y z
N MET A 1 -22.30 -19.10 1.18
CA MET A 1 -22.30 -17.97 0.23
C MET A 1 -21.14 -18.22 -0.71
N THR A 2 -21.39 -18.37 -2.01
CA THR A 2 -20.31 -18.57 -2.99
C THR A 2 -19.48 -17.30 -3.07
N THR A 3 -18.16 -17.39 -2.90
CA THR A 3 -17.26 -16.24 -3.03
C THR A 3 -17.21 -15.83 -4.50
N THR A 4 -17.69 -14.64 -4.82
CA THR A 4 -17.58 -14.07 -6.17
C THR A 4 -16.38 -13.12 -6.22
N LEU A 5 -15.54 -13.28 -7.24
CA LEU A 5 -14.29 -12.57 -7.44
C LEU A 5 -14.45 -11.43 -8.45
N ARG A 6 -14.41 -10.19 -7.97
CA ARG A 6 -14.54 -9.00 -8.82
C ARG A 6 -13.25 -8.80 -9.59
N SER A 7 -13.34 -8.81 -10.91
CA SER A 7 -12.16 -8.87 -11.78
C SER A 7 -12.24 -7.81 -12.86
N CYS A 8 -11.15 -7.12 -13.14
CA CYS A 8 -11.04 -6.26 -14.32
C CYS A 8 -9.83 -6.67 -15.18
N VAL A 9 -9.86 -6.24 -16.43
CA VAL A 9 -8.74 -6.37 -17.37
C VAL A 9 -8.29 -4.99 -17.82
N ILE A 10 -6.97 -4.83 -17.95
CA ILE A 10 -6.33 -3.62 -18.46
C ILE A 10 -5.33 -4.03 -19.52
N ASP A 11 -5.64 -3.73 -20.78
CA ASP A 11 -4.83 -4.09 -21.94
C ASP A 11 -5.15 -3.10 -23.08
N ASP A 12 -4.14 -2.47 -23.67
CA ASP A 12 -4.34 -1.49 -24.74
C ASP A 12 -4.71 -2.15 -26.08
N GLU A 13 -4.54 -3.47 -26.19
CA GLU A 13 -4.97 -4.28 -27.32
C GLU A 13 -6.41 -4.80 -27.13
N PRO A 14 -7.40 -4.29 -27.90
CA PRO A 14 -8.82 -4.62 -27.67
C PRO A 14 -9.15 -6.11 -27.82
N LEU A 15 -8.42 -6.83 -28.68
CA LEU A 15 -8.64 -8.26 -28.88
C LEU A 15 -8.16 -9.09 -27.68
N ALA A 16 -7.03 -8.71 -27.08
CA ALA A 16 -6.50 -9.38 -25.90
C ALA A 16 -7.36 -9.08 -24.67
N SER A 17 -7.73 -7.80 -24.49
CA SER A 17 -8.66 -7.35 -23.46
C SER A 17 -10.00 -8.10 -23.54
N GLY A 18 -10.62 -8.11 -24.73
CA GLY A 18 -11.90 -8.79 -24.96
C GLY A 18 -11.83 -10.31 -24.78
N LEU A 19 -10.69 -10.95 -25.08
CA LEU A 19 -10.50 -12.37 -24.82
C LEU A 19 -10.55 -12.68 -23.32
N ILE A 20 -9.78 -11.94 -22.52
CA ILE A 20 -9.73 -12.09 -21.07
C ILE A 20 -11.09 -11.75 -20.45
N ALA A 21 -11.76 -10.68 -20.89
CA ALA A 21 -13.11 -10.33 -20.46
C ALA A 21 -14.08 -11.50 -20.71
N SER A 22 -14.03 -12.12 -21.90
CA SER A 22 -14.86 -13.29 -22.22
C SER A 22 -14.56 -14.50 -21.33
N TYR A 23 -13.31 -14.66 -20.87
CA TYR A 23 -12.93 -15.73 -19.94
C TYR A 23 -13.43 -15.47 -18.53
N ILE A 24 -13.39 -14.21 -18.07
CA ILE A 24 -13.98 -13.77 -16.80
C ILE A 24 -15.48 -14.08 -16.80
N GLU A 25 -16.20 -13.71 -17.85
CA GLU A 25 -17.65 -13.95 -17.97
C GLU A 25 -18.03 -15.43 -18.02
N LYS A 26 -17.18 -16.27 -18.64
CA LYS A 26 -17.38 -17.73 -18.69
C LYS A 26 -17.11 -18.42 -17.35
N THR A 27 -16.45 -17.75 -16.40
CA THR A 27 -15.99 -18.36 -15.15
C THR A 27 -16.98 -18.10 -14.00
N PRO A 28 -17.69 -19.11 -13.47
CA PRO A 28 -18.84 -18.91 -12.58
C PRO A 28 -18.55 -18.19 -11.26
N PHE A 29 -17.31 -18.24 -10.77
CA PHE A 29 -16.89 -17.59 -9.52
C PHE A 29 -16.31 -16.19 -9.73
N MET A 30 -16.37 -15.64 -10.94
CA MET A 30 -15.83 -14.32 -11.26
C MET A 30 -16.94 -13.35 -11.70
N THR A 31 -16.66 -12.06 -11.64
CA THR A 31 -17.52 -11.00 -12.17
C THR A 31 -16.66 -9.94 -12.81
N LEU A 32 -16.93 -9.62 -14.07
CA LEU A 32 -16.26 -8.53 -14.77
C LEU A 32 -16.77 -7.20 -14.23
N VAL A 33 -15.89 -6.42 -13.61
CA VAL A 33 -16.21 -5.07 -13.07
C VAL A 33 -15.69 -3.94 -13.94
N GLY A 34 -14.87 -4.25 -14.94
CA GLY A 34 -14.39 -3.27 -15.91
C GLY A 34 -13.43 -3.85 -16.92
N GLU A 35 -13.46 -3.26 -18.11
CA GLU A 35 -12.52 -3.50 -19.21
C GLU A 35 -11.90 -2.14 -19.56
N PHE A 36 -10.57 -2.04 -19.54
CA PHE A 36 -9.86 -0.78 -19.68
C PHE A 36 -8.73 -0.90 -20.69
N SER A 37 -8.57 0.12 -21.53
CA SER A 37 -7.41 0.23 -22.44
C SER A 37 -6.24 1.02 -21.86
N SER A 38 -6.44 1.62 -20.68
CA SER A 38 -5.41 2.41 -20.01
C SER A 38 -5.49 2.21 -18.50
N PRO A 39 -4.33 2.09 -17.82
CA PRO A 39 -4.29 2.06 -16.36
C PRO A 39 -4.92 3.29 -15.68
N ARG A 40 -4.93 4.44 -16.37
CA ARG A 40 -5.51 5.69 -15.87
C ARG A 40 -7.02 5.59 -15.66
N ASP A 41 -7.70 4.81 -16.49
CA ASP A 41 -9.15 4.67 -16.44
C ASP A 41 -9.57 3.66 -15.36
N ALA A 42 -8.69 2.70 -15.05
CA ALA A 42 -8.92 1.65 -14.07
C ALA A 42 -8.57 2.05 -12.62
N ILE A 43 -7.64 2.99 -12.42
CA ILE A 43 -7.04 3.24 -11.10
C ILE A 43 -8.07 3.63 -10.03
N GLN A 44 -9.07 4.43 -10.37
CA GLN A 44 -10.08 4.87 -9.41
C GLN A 44 -10.93 3.68 -8.92
N LEU A 45 -11.39 2.83 -9.85
CA LEU A 45 -12.13 1.60 -9.52
C LEU A 45 -11.32 0.71 -8.56
N ILE A 46 -10.03 0.56 -8.83
CA ILE A 46 -9.14 -0.31 -8.06
C ILE A 46 -8.87 0.28 -6.66
N LEU A 47 -8.58 1.58 -6.56
CA LEU A 47 -8.33 2.24 -5.28
C LEU A 47 -9.57 2.29 -4.37
N ASP A 48 -10.76 2.37 -4.96
CA ASP A 48 -12.03 2.31 -4.22
C ASP A 48 -12.38 0.87 -3.79
N GLY A 49 -11.50 -0.10 -4.05
CA GLY A 49 -11.68 -1.50 -3.70
C GLY A 49 -12.73 -2.19 -4.57
N GLY A 50 -12.96 -1.72 -5.80
CA GLY A 50 -13.91 -2.27 -6.76
C GLY A 50 -13.47 -3.57 -7.44
N ALA A 51 -12.18 -3.90 -7.39
CA ALA A 51 -11.60 -5.11 -7.99
C ALA A 51 -10.76 -5.91 -6.98
N ASP A 52 -11.00 -7.22 -6.94
CA ASP A 52 -10.24 -8.20 -6.18
C ASP A 52 -9.04 -8.73 -6.99
N VAL A 53 -9.19 -8.83 -8.32
CA VAL A 53 -8.14 -9.27 -9.26
C VAL A 53 -8.08 -8.35 -10.48
N VAL A 54 -6.88 -8.07 -10.94
CA VAL A 54 -6.61 -7.32 -12.18
C VAL A 54 -5.78 -8.20 -13.10
N PHE A 55 -6.28 -8.43 -14.32
CA PHE A 55 -5.49 -8.96 -15.42
C PHE A 55 -4.86 -7.79 -16.16
N LEU A 56 -3.53 -7.71 -16.14
CA LEU A 56 -2.80 -6.50 -16.47
C LEU A 56 -1.76 -6.77 -17.54
N ASP A 57 -1.89 -6.12 -18.70
CA ASP A 57 -0.82 -6.16 -19.69
C ASP A 57 0.43 -5.43 -19.19
N ILE A 58 1.60 -5.96 -19.52
CA ILE A 58 2.88 -5.32 -19.14
C ILE A 58 3.23 -4.15 -20.06
N GLN A 59 2.96 -4.26 -21.36
CA GLN A 59 3.44 -3.35 -22.39
C GLN A 59 2.34 -2.45 -22.92
N MET A 60 1.93 -1.47 -22.11
CA MET A 60 0.98 -0.44 -22.54
C MET A 60 1.67 0.89 -22.84
N PRO A 61 1.13 1.69 -23.77
CA PRO A 61 1.55 3.07 -24.01
C PRO A 61 1.45 3.93 -22.74
N GLN A 62 2.42 4.82 -22.58
CA GLN A 62 2.51 5.86 -21.52
C GLN A 62 2.72 5.38 -20.07
N LEU A 63 2.28 4.18 -19.67
CA LEU A 63 2.55 3.60 -18.36
C LEU A 63 2.69 2.09 -18.44
N ASN A 64 3.84 1.57 -18.04
CA ASN A 64 4.10 0.14 -18.05
C ASN A 64 3.28 -0.58 -16.97
N GLY A 65 2.78 -1.79 -17.25
CA GLY A 65 1.99 -2.58 -16.31
C GLY A 65 2.73 -2.89 -15.01
N ILE A 66 4.05 -3.10 -15.03
CA ILE A 66 4.86 -3.31 -13.81
C ILE A 66 4.89 -2.04 -12.96
N GLU A 67 4.96 -0.86 -13.58
CA GLU A 67 4.89 0.41 -12.88
C GLU A 67 3.51 0.64 -12.28
N PHE A 68 2.46 0.25 -13.01
CA PHE A 68 1.08 0.31 -12.53
C PHE A 68 0.81 -0.68 -11.40
N ALA A 69 1.34 -1.90 -11.48
CA ALA A 69 1.20 -2.90 -10.43
C ALA A 69 1.76 -2.42 -9.09
N ARG A 70 2.81 -1.60 -9.11
CA ARG A 70 3.35 -0.98 -7.90
C ARG A 70 2.36 -0.04 -7.21
N ILE A 71 1.42 0.56 -7.95
CA ILE A 71 0.48 1.57 -7.41
C ILE A 71 -0.85 1.01 -6.91
N ILE A 72 -1.15 -0.23 -7.28
CA ILE A 72 -2.38 -0.93 -6.90
C ILE A 72 -2.31 -1.36 -5.41
N PRO A 73 -3.43 -1.32 -4.65
CA PRO A 73 -3.46 -1.79 -3.27
C PRO A 73 -3.05 -3.26 -3.16
N PRO A 74 -2.32 -3.65 -2.10
CA PRO A 74 -1.88 -5.04 -1.90
C PRO A 74 -3.03 -6.03 -1.65
N SER A 75 -4.24 -5.51 -1.36
CA SER A 75 -5.48 -6.28 -1.29
C SER A 75 -6.00 -6.73 -2.66
N THR A 76 -5.60 -6.05 -3.73
CA THR A 76 -5.95 -6.38 -5.11
C THR A 76 -4.85 -7.23 -5.72
N ARG A 77 -5.21 -8.38 -6.27
CA ARG A 77 -4.27 -9.33 -6.86
C ARG A 77 -4.03 -9.01 -8.32
N ILE A 78 -2.81 -9.26 -8.78
CA ILE A 78 -2.39 -8.94 -10.13
C ILE A 78 -1.99 -10.24 -10.82
N VAL A 79 -2.57 -10.47 -11.99
CA VAL A 79 -2.17 -11.50 -12.94
C VAL A 79 -1.68 -10.76 -14.17
N PHE A 80 -0.39 -10.88 -14.48
CA PHE A 80 0.14 -10.20 -15.65
C PHE A 80 -0.19 -10.98 -16.92
N THR A 81 -0.49 -10.26 -17.99
CA THR A 81 -0.48 -10.77 -19.36
C THR A 81 0.71 -10.15 -20.09
N THR A 82 1.43 -10.94 -20.88
CA THR A 82 2.62 -10.44 -21.58
C THR A 82 2.95 -11.25 -22.82
N ALA A 83 3.52 -10.61 -23.84
CA ALA A 83 4.05 -11.31 -25.02
C ALA A 83 5.51 -11.81 -24.83
N PHE A 84 6.13 -11.54 -23.67
CA PHE A 84 7.55 -11.84 -23.43
C PHE A 84 7.76 -12.65 -22.15
N ASP A 85 8.58 -13.70 -22.25
CA ASP A 85 8.99 -14.57 -21.15
C ASP A 85 9.93 -13.88 -20.15
N THR A 86 10.67 -12.85 -20.57
CA THR A 86 11.72 -12.20 -19.78
C THR A 86 11.22 -11.41 -18.55
N TYR A 87 9.93 -11.08 -18.46
CA TYR A 87 9.40 -10.24 -17.37
C TYR A 87 9.08 -11.00 -16.07
N ALA A 88 9.16 -12.33 -16.07
CA ALA A 88 8.88 -13.15 -14.88
C ALA A 88 9.77 -12.76 -13.67
N VAL A 89 11.00 -12.33 -13.91
CA VAL A 89 11.96 -11.93 -12.85
C VAL A 89 11.59 -10.59 -12.21
N GLU A 90 11.15 -9.61 -13.01
CA GLU A 90 10.75 -8.29 -12.50
C GLU A 90 9.41 -8.34 -11.79
N GLY A 91 8.57 -9.24 -12.26
CA GLY A 91 7.29 -9.54 -11.70
C GLY A 91 7.27 -10.03 -10.24
N PHE A 92 8.30 -10.77 -9.84
CA PHE A 92 8.51 -11.16 -8.44
C PHE A 92 8.65 -9.93 -7.52
N ARG A 93 9.17 -8.81 -8.04
CA ARG A 93 9.39 -7.58 -7.26
C ARG A 93 8.10 -6.82 -6.94
N VAL A 94 7.00 -7.14 -7.60
CA VAL A 94 5.69 -6.47 -7.42
C VAL A 94 4.62 -7.41 -6.84
N ASN A 95 5.02 -8.57 -6.29
CA ASN A 95 4.15 -9.53 -5.60
C ASN A 95 2.91 -9.95 -6.43
N ALA A 96 3.08 -10.09 -7.75
CA ALA A 96 2.01 -10.59 -8.59
C ALA A 96 1.68 -12.04 -8.23
N LEU A 97 0.43 -12.40 -8.46
CA LEU A 97 -0.06 -13.75 -8.24
C LEU A 97 0.43 -14.70 -9.34
N ASP A 98 0.50 -14.22 -10.58
CA ASP A 98 0.74 -15.06 -11.74
C ASP A 98 1.15 -14.30 -13.02
N TYR A 99 1.63 -15.05 -14.02
CA TYR A 99 2.04 -14.57 -15.34
C TYR A 99 1.45 -15.45 -16.44
N LEU A 100 0.74 -14.82 -17.37
CA LEU A 100 0.14 -15.46 -18.53
C LEU A 100 0.82 -14.97 -19.79
N LEU A 101 1.44 -15.88 -20.53
CA LEU A 101 2.07 -15.56 -21.81
C LEU A 101 0.98 -15.47 -22.89
N LYS A 102 1.01 -14.41 -23.70
CA LYS A 102 0.14 -14.25 -24.87
C LYS A 102 0.63 -15.17 -26.00
N PRO A 103 -0.27 -15.87 -26.72
CA PRO A 103 -1.73 -15.86 -26.56
C PRO A 103 -2.19 -16.67 -25.34
N VAL A 104 -3.07 -16.07 -24.52
CA VAL A 104 -3.55 -16.67 -23.27
C VAL A 104 -4.63 -17.72 -23.56
N SER A 105 -4.42 -18.96 -23.14
CA SER A 105 -5.46 -19.98 -23.21
C SER A 105 -6.45 -19.89 -22.04
N TYR A 106 -7.66 -20.43 -22.23
CA TYR A 106 -8.64 -20.50 -21.14
C TYR A 106 -8.16 -21.37 -19.97
N GLU A 107 -7.37 -22.41 -20.24
CA GLU A 107 -6.82 -23.29 -19.20
C GLU A 107 -5.84 -22.54 -18.29
N GLU A 108 -4.91 -21.78 -18.87
CA GLU A 108 -3.94 -20.97 -18.12
C GLU A 108 -4.64 -19.85 -17.35
N PHE A 109 -5.61 -19.18 -17.97
CA PHE A 109 -6.46 -18.19 -17.31
C PHE A 109 -7.19 -18.80 -16.11
N LEU A 110 -7.83 -19.96 -16.28
CA LEU A 110 -8.61 -20.61 -15.22
C LEU A 110 -7.71 -21.05 -14.07
N ALA A 111 -6.48 -21.50 -14.35
CA ALA A 111 -5.49 -21.80 -13.31
C ALA A 111 -5.14 -20.54 -12.49
N ALA A 112 -4.89 -19.40 -13.15
CA ALA A 112 -4.64 -18.13 -12.49
C ALA A 112 -5.85 -17.64 -11.66
N ALA A 113 -7.05 -17.77 -12.21
CA ALA A 113 -8.30 -17.41 -11.55
C ALA A 113 -8.54 -18.25 -10.28
N ASN A 114 -8.27 -19.56 -10.32
CA ASN A 114 -8.37 -20.43 -9.15
C ASN A 114 -7.34 -20.08 -8.06
N ARG A 115 -6.09 -19.76 -8.45
CA ARG A 115 -5.08 -19.23 -7.50
C ARG A 115 -5.58 -17.97 -6.81
N ALA A 116 -6.25 -17.10 -7.56
CA ALA A 116 -6.76 -15.83 -7.03
C ALA A 116 -7.93 -16.05 -6.07
N LEU A 117 -8.84 -16.97 -6.41
CA LEU A 117 -9.94 -17.38 -5.55
C LEU A 117 -9.42 -17.94 -4.21
N GLN A 118 -8.47 -18.88 -4.25
CA GLN A 118 -7.85 -19.46 -3.05
C GLN A 118 -7.22 -18.38 -2.17
N TRP A 119 -6.54 -17.40 -2.78
CA TRP A 119 -5.93 -16.30 -2.03
C TRP A 119 -6.99 -15.47 -1.27
N VAL A 120 -8.09 -15.10 -1.95
CA VAL A 120 -9.19 -14.34 -1.33
C VAL A 120 -9.89 -15.16 -0.24
N GLU A 121 -10.07 -16.46 -0.44
CA GLU A 121 -10.65 -17.36 0.55
C GLU A 121 -9.76 -17.51 1.79
N MET A 122 -8.44 -17.60 1.61
CA MET A 122 -7.47 -17.63 2.72
C MET A 122 -7.45 -16.29 3.50
N ALA A 123 -7.48 -15.16 2.80
CA ALA A 123 -7.53 -13.83 3.44
C ALA A 123 -8.82 -13.65 4.26
N ARG A 124 -9.95 -14.18 3.77
CA ARG A 124 -11.24 -14.14 4.47
C ARG A 124 -11.32 -15.15 5.62
N SER A 125 -10.76 -16.34 5.46
CA SER A 125 -10.76 -17.38 6.51
C SER A 125 -9.78 -17.07 7.65
N GLY A 126 -8.68 -16.36 7.36
CA GLY A 126 -7.74 -15.85 8.36
C GLY A 126 -8.29 -14.68 9.21
N SER A 127 -9.42 -14.08 8.80
CA SER A 127 -10.03 -12.93 9.49
C SER A 127 -10.92 -13.32 10.69
N ALA A 128 -11.16 -14.62 10.93
CA ALA A 128 -11.97 -15.08 12.06
C ALA A 128 -11.16 -15.47 13.32
N ALA A 129 -9.82 -15.48 13.27
CA ALA A 129 -9.02 -16.04 14.37
C ALA A 129 -7.84 -15.20 14.88
N ASN A 130 -7.40 -14.12 14.25
CA ASN A 130 -6.23 -13.35 14.75
C ASN A 130 -6.43 -11.83 14.70
N SER A 131 -7.14 -11.32 15.71
CA SER A 131 -6.81 -10.02 16.30
C SER A 131 -5.45 -10.13 16.99
N GLY A 132 -4.36 -9.98 16.24
CA GLY A 132 -3.01 -10.06 16.80
C GLY A 132 -1.95 -10.25 15.73
N SER A 133 -1.25 -9.16 15.40
CA SER A 133 0.01 -9.12 14.64
C SER A 133 0.01 -9.81 13.28
N SER A 134 -0.49 -9.12 12.26
CA SER A 134 -0.02 -9.32 10.89
C SER A 134 1.03 -8.26 10.61
N SER A 135 2.30 -8.65 10.57
CA SER A 135 3.34 -7.90 9.88
C SER A 135 3.03 -7.93 8.38
N SER A 136 2.00 -7.20 7.97
CA SER A 136 1.72 -6.90 6.58
C SER A 136 2.84 -6.00 6.07
N ASN A 137 3.29 -6.28 4.85
CA ASN A 137 4.32 -5.51 4.15
C ASN A 137 3.70 -4.19 3.67
N ASP A 138 3.26 -3.35 4.60
CA ASP A 138 2.56 -2.10 4.33
C ASP A 138 3.54 -1.12 3.68
N TYR A 139 3.12 -0.52 2.57
CA TYR A 139 3.85 0.55 1.89
C TYR A 139 2.91 1.71 1.57
N ILE A 140 3.46 2.92 1.51
CA ILE A 140 2.80 4.09 0.93
C ILE A 140 3.50 4.46 -0.38
N ILE A 141 2.78 5.12 -1.28
CA ILE A 141 3.33 5.57 -2.55
C ILE A 141 3.13 7.06 -2.67
N VAL A 142 4.21 7.75 -3.02
CA VAL A 142 4.20 9.20 -3.14
C VAL A 142 4.81 9.61 -4.46
N LYS A 143 4.29 10.68 -5.05
CA LYS A 143 4.91 11.32 -6.22
C LYS A 143 6.07 12.20 -5.75
N SER A 144 7.28 11.88 -6.17
CA SER A 144 8.48 12.67 -5.90
C SER A 144 9.16 13.02 -7.22
N GLU A 145 9.29 14.31 -7.51
CA GLU A 145 9.77 14.82 -8.80
C GLU A 145 8.93 14.26 -9.97
N TYR A 146 9.57 13.55 -10.91
CA TYR A 146 8.96 12.94 -12.09
C TYR A 146 8.63 11.45 -11.91
N LYS A 147 8.75 10.91 -10.69
CA LYS A 147 8.56 9.47 -10.43
C LYS A 147 7.65 9.19 -9.23
N LEU A 148 7.07 8.00 -9.21
CA LEU A 148 6.39 7.46 -8.03
C LEU A 148 7.40 6.67 -7.19
N VAL A 149 7.40 6.91 -5.89
CA VAL A 149 8.31 6.27 -4.94
C VAL A 149 7.46 5.48 -3.95
N GLN A 150 7.64 4.16 -3.96
CA GLN A 150 7.08 3.26 -2.96
C GLN A 150 7.98 3.26 -1.73
N ILE A 151 7.36 3.40 -0.55
CA ILE A 151 8.06 3.52 0.73
C ILE A 151 7.44 2.52 1.69
N PRO A 152 8.18 1.49 2.13
CA PRO A 152 7.69 0.61 3.18
C PRO A 152 7.40 1.43 4.45
N VAL A 153 6.20 1.26 4.99
CA VAL A 153 5.73 1.96 6.19
C VAL A 153 6.63 1.62 7.39
N ASN A 154 7.19 0.40 7.41
CA ASN A 154 8.17 -0.05 8.38
C ASN A 154 9.48 0.75 8.37
N ASP A 155 9.82 1.38 7.24
CA ASP A 155 11.09 2.07 7.08
C ASP A 155 10.97 3.56 7.40
N ILE A 156 9.76 4.10 7.46
CA ILE A 156 9.51 5.51 7.78
C ILE A 156 9.84 5.80 9.24
N LEU A 157 10.71 6.78 9.47
CA LEU A 157 11.06 7.29 10.80
C LEU A 157 10.11 8.41 11.22
N TYR A 158 10.04 9.46 10.40
CA TYR A 158 9.19 10.62 10.61
C TYR A 158 8.95 11.36 9.31
N ILE A 159 7.97 12.25 9.34
CA ILE A 159 7.56 13.10 8.23
C ILE A 159 7.60 14.55 8.70
N GLU A 160 8.17 15.42 7.88
CA GLU A 160 8.29 16.85 8.11
C GLU A 160 7.55 17.63 7.02
N GLY A 161 6.69 18.56 7.42
CA GLY A 161 6.03 19.50 6.51
C GLY A 161 6.91 20.71 6.17
N LEU A 162 7.01 21.04 4.89
CA LEU A 162 7.74 22.18 4.35
C LEU A 162 6.89 22.94 3.31
N LYS A 163 6.19 23.99 3.75
CA LYS A 163 5.21 24.74 2.93
C LYS A 163 4.19 23.79 2.29
N ASP A 164 4.17 23.69 0.96
CA ASP A 164 3.26 22.85 0.19
C ASP A 164 3.78 21.40 0.02
N TYR A 165 5.02 21.15 0.44
CA TYR A 165 5.68 19.85 0.36
C TYR A 165 5.77 19.18 1.72
N VAL A 166 5.98 17.87 1.68
CA VAL A 166 6.34 17.05 2.85
C VAL A 166 7.57 16.23 2.52
N LYS A 167 8.44 16.08 3.51
CA LYS A 167 9.64 15.25 3.47
C LYS A 167 9.41 14.00 4.30
N ILE A 168 9.66 12.85 3.72
CA ILE A 168 9.55 11.55 4.37
C ILE A 168 10.97 11.04 4.62
N TYR A 169 11.30 10.81 5.88
CA TYR A 169 12.60 10.30 6.31
C TYR A 169 12.50 8.81 6.61
N THR A 170 13.44 8.02 6.09
CA THR A 170 13.44 6.56 6.18
C THR A 170 14.71 6.04 6.83
N THR A 171 14.71 4.78 7.24
CA THR A 171 15.84 4.11 7.91
C THR A 171 17.05 3.87 7.00
N ASP A 172 16.82 3.54 5.72
CA ASP A 172 17.86 3.09 4.79
C ASP A 172 18.38 4.19 3.85
N ASN A 173 17.95 5.45 4.02
CA ASN A 173 18.25 6.51 3.08
C ASN A 173 18.71 7.80 3.79
N ASP A 174 19.95 8.22 3.51
CA ASP A 174 20.49 9.51 3.97
C ASP A 174 19.75 10.71 3.35
N ARG A 175 18.99 10.48 2.28
CA ARG A 175 18.19 11.51 1.60
C ARG A 175 16.71 11.30 1.89
N CYS A 176 16.02 12.39 2.25
CA CYS A 176 14.57 12.40 2.41
C CYS A 176 13.85 12.37 1.06
N ILE A 177 12.67 11.76 1.03
CA ILE A 177 11.79 11.74 -0.15
C ILE A 177 10.83 12.93 -0.05
N MET A 178 10.79 13.79 -1.07
CA MET A 178 9.95 15.00 -1.07
C MET A 178 8.74 14.81 -1.97
N THR A 179 7.53 15.08 -1.46
CA THR A 179 6.28 14.95 -2.21
C THR A 179 5.37 16.16 -1.98
N LEU A 180 4.60 16.52 -3.00
CA LEU A 180 3.61 17.60 -2.96
C LEU A 180 2.30 17.06 -2.39
N MET A 181 2.18 17.05 -1.06
CA MET A 181 1.02 16.51 -0.36
C MET A 181 0.87 17.16 1.01
N SER A 182 -0.38 17.31 1.48
CA SER A 182 -0.62 17.90 2.80
C SER A 182 -0.35 16.91 3.95
N MET A 183 0.07 17.43 5.11
CA MET A 183 0.21 16.65 6.35
C MET A 183 -1.07 15.90 6.74
N LYS A 184 -2.25 16.50 6.51
CA LYS A 184 -3.55 15.91 6.82
C LYS A 184 -3.92 14.75 5.88
N THR A 185 -3.41 14.78 4.65
CA THR A 185 -3.58 13.65 3.72
C THR A 185 -2.74 12.48 4.19
N LEU A 186 -1.45 12.71 4.47
CA LEU A 186 -0.55 11.68 4.99
C LEU A 186 -1.05 11.05 6.29
N GLU A 187 -1.51 11.87 7.24
CA GLU A 187 -2.05 11.41 8.52
C GLU A 187 -3.23 10.44 8.35
N ARG A 188 -4.08 10.65 7.34
CA ARG A 188 -5.22 9.75 7.05
C ARG A 188 -4.82 8.48 6.31
N SER A 189 -3.71 8.52 5.57
CA SER A 189 -3.22 7.39 4.77
C SER A 189 -2.28 6.47 5.54
N LEU A 190 -1.74 6.91 6.68
CA LEU A 190 -0.82 6.14 7.51
C LEU A 190 -1.58 5.34 8.59
N PRO A 191 -1.12 4.14 8.97
CA PRO A 191 -1.71 3.38 10.07
C PRO A 191 -1.66 4.16 11.39
N ALA A 192 -2.83 4.51 11.92
CA ALA A 192 -2.97 5.38 13.09
C ALA A 192 -2.44 4.74 14.40
N ASP A 193 -2.31 3.41 14.43
CA ASP A 193 -1.69 2.66 15.53
C ASP A 193 -0.16 2.81 15.56
N ARG A 194 0.45 3.21 14.43
CA ARG A 194 1.90 3.29 14.24
C ARG A 194 2.42 4.70 14.03
N PHE A 195 1.57 5.61 13.57
CA PHE A 195 1.94 7.00 13.32
C PHE A 195 1.16 7.96 14.19
N MET A 196 1.86 8.92 14.76
CA MET A 196 1.27 9.96 15.59
C MET A 196 1.69 11.33 15.09
N ARG A 197 0.72 12.22 14.92
CA ARG A 197 1.00 13.64 14.71
C ARG A 197 1.37 14.30 16.03
N VAL A 198 2.53 14.93 16.08
CA VAL A 198 3.10 15.52 17.31
C VAL A 198 3.33 17.03 17.18
N HIS A 199 3.29 17.54 15.96
CA HIS A 199 3.39 18.96 15.64
C HIS A 199 2.57 19.26 14.40
N ARG A 200 2.22 20.52 14.17
CA ARG A 200 1.54 20.93 12.92
C ARG A 200 2.31 20.52 11.66
N SER A 201 3.63 20.42 11.77
CA SER A 201 4.57 20.04 10.71
C SER A 201 5.24 18.68 10.91
N PHE A 202 4.88 17.88 11.92
CA PHE A 202 5.54 16.59 12.15
C PHE A 202 4.57 15.46 12.47
N ILE A 203 4.77 14.34 11.77
CA ILE A 203 4.20 13.03 12.09
C ILE A 203 5.37 12.09 12.34
N VAL A 204 5.30 11.27 13.40
CA VAL A 204 6.37 10.35 13.79
C VAL A 204 5.87 8.92 13.78
N ASN A 205 6.75 7.98 13.43
CA ASN A 205 6.50 6.56 13.64
C ASN A 205 6.78 6.23 15.12
N THR A 206 5.73 5.89 15.86
CA THR A 206 5.80 5.66 17.30
C THR A 206 6.65 4.44 17.65
N GLY A 207 6.63 3.40 16.80
CA GLY A 207 7.45 2.20 16.97
C GLY A 207 8.95 2.41 16.71
N LYS A 208 9.34 3.57 16.18
CA LYS A 208 10.75 3.93 15.90
C LYS A 208 11.30 4.96 16.89
N ILE A 209 10.51 5.43 17.84
CA ILE A 209 10.96 6.36 18.88
C ILE A 209 11.94 5.64 19.82
N LYS A 210 13.18 6.14 19.89
CA LYS A 210 14.21 5.59 20.80
C LYS A 210 14.47 6.46 22.02
N VAL A 211 14.40 7.78 21.85
CA VAL A 211 14.73 8.76 22.89
C VAL A 211 13.69 9.88 22.90
N ILE A 212 13.19 10.19 24.10
CA ILE A 212 12.30 11.32 24.37
C ILE A 212 13.00 12.20 25.40
N GLU A 213 13.16 13.49 25.10
CA GLU A 213 13.83 14.47 25.96
C GLU A 213 12.97 15.73 26.07
N ARG A 214 12.49 16.08 27.28
CA ARG A 214 11.83 17.36 27.58
C ARG A 214 10.80 17.79 26.51
N ASN A 215 9.85 16.89 26.20
CA ASN A 215 8.81 17.05 25.16
C ASN A 215 9.33 17.14 23.71
N ARG A 216 10.50 16.55 23.44
CA ARG A 216 11.04 16.37 22.10
C ARG A 216 11.30 14.90 21.84
N ILE A 217 11.09 14.49 20.59
CA ILE A 217 11.38 13.14 20.10
C ILE A 217 12.68 13.23 19.31
N VAL A 218 13.65 12.37 19.63
CA VAL A 218 14.99 12.43 19.04
C VAL A 218 15.16 11.29 18.04
N PHE A 219 15.45 11.66 16.79
CA PHE A 219 15.84 10.75 15.72
C PHE A 219 17.26 11.11 15.25
N GLY A 220 18.27 10.38 15.74
CA GLY A 220 19.67 10.68 15.44
C GLY A 220 20.05 12.08 15.92
N LYS A 221 20.35 12.99 14.98
CA LYS A 221 20.68 14.40 15.26
C LYS A 221 19.47 15.34 15.19
N THR A 222 18.29 14.82 14.84
CA THR A 222 17.07 15.61 14.65
C THR A 222 16.23 15.62 15.92
N TYR A 223 15.82 16.82 16.34
CA TYR A 223 14.95 17.03 17.50
C TYR A 223 13.57 17.49 17.03
N ILE A 224 12.56 16.63 17.18
CA ILE A 224 11.18 16.92 16.77
C ILE A 224 10.40 17.44 17.99
N PRO A 225 9.90 18.69 17.98
CA PRO A 225 9.12 19.23 19.09
C PRO A 225 7.71 18.64 19.12
N VAL A 226 7.18 18.41 20.32
CA VAL A 226 5.76 18.16 20.54
C VAL A 226 5.08 19.49 20.86
N SER A 227 4.14 19.96 20.02
CA SER A 227 3.42 21.22 20.32
C SER A 227 2.29 21.00 21.32
N GLU A 228 1.86 22.07 21.98
CA GLU A 228 0.85 22.04 23.04
C GLU A 228 -0.44 21.30 22.62
N SER A 229 -0.93 21.51 21.39
CA SER A 229 -2.13 20.83 20.87
C SER A 229 -2.03 19.31 20.77
N TYR A 230 -0.81 18.74 20.73
CA TYR A 230 -0.57 17.29 20.66
C TYR A 230 0.06 16.72 21.94
N LYS A 231 0.37 17.57 22.92
CA LYS A 231 1.12 17.20 24.12
C LYS A 231 0.39 16.19 24.99
N GLN A 232 -0.92 16.36 25.18
CA GLN A 232 -1.72 15.44 25.99
C GLN A 232 -1.73 14.03 25.36
N ALA A 233 -2.10 13.93 24.09
CA ALA A 233 -2.15 12.64 23.38
C ALA A 233 -0.78 11.93 23.37
N PHE A 234 0.30 12.69 23.22
CA PHE A 234 1.65 12.14 23.31
C PHE A 234 2.01 11.67 24.73
N SER A 235 1.63 12.44 25.75
CA SER A 235 1.82 12.06 27.16
C SER A 235 1.07 10.78 27.53
N ASP A 236 -0.16 10.64 27.06
CA ASP A 236 -0.97 9.43 27.26
C ASP A 236 -0.31 8.21 26.59
N TYR A 237 0.19 8.40 25.36
CA TYR A 237 0.94 7.36 24.63
C TYR A 237 2.19 6.88 25.39
N VAL A 238 2.96 7.82 25.98
CA VAL A 238 4.16 7.50 26.78
C VAL A 238 3.78 6.81 28.07
N THR A 239 2.79 7.33 28.79
CA THR A 239 2.35 6.80 30.09
C THR A 239 1.84 5.36 29.96
N ALA A 240 1.08 5.07 28.90
CA ALA A 240 0.56 3.73 28.62
C ALA A 240 1.66 2.68 28.34
N ARG A 241 2.89 3.11 28.06
CA ARG A 241 4.05 2.24 27.72
C ARG A 241 5.21 2.40 28.71
N SER A 242 5.06 3.27 29.70
CA SER A 242 6.05 3.47 30.74
C SER A 242 5.94 2.36 31.77
N ILE A 243 7.09 1.78 32.12
CA ILE A 243 7.22 0.88 33.28
C ILE A 243 7.60 1.64 34.56
N LEU A 244 7.74 2.96 34.47
CA LEU A 244 8.06 3.80 35.63
C LEU A 244 6.79 4.03 36.46
N PRO A 245 6.92 4.06 37.80
CA PRO A 245 5.82 4.45 38.69
C PRO A 245 5.25 5.80 38.26
N ARG A 246 3.93 5.96 38.31
CA ARG A 246 3.30 7.28 38.15
C ARG A 246 3.90 8.20 39.20
N LEU A 247 4.48 9.33 38.76
CA LEU A 247 5.02 10.35 39.64
C LEU A 247 3.89 11.20 40.22
N ASP A 248 2.89 10.56 40.81
CA ASP A 248 1.80 11.20 41.55
C ASP A 248 1.58 10.40 42.84
N ASP A 249 2.59 10.43 43.73
CA ASP A 249 2.44 9.98 45.12
C ASP A 249 3.51 10.62 46.01
N ASN A 250 3.69 11.94 45.87
CA ASN A 250 4.33 12.77 46.89
C ASN A 250 3.83 14.21 46.80
N THR A 251 2.71 14.46 47.47
CA THR A 251 2.45 15.76 48.10
C THR A 251 1.64 15.48 49.37
N GLU A 252 2.37 15.20 50.45
CA GLU A 252 2.00 15.70 51.78
C GLU A 252 2.23 17.22 51.82
#